data_AF-A0A6A6NIX2-F1
#
_entry.id   AF-A0A6A6NIX2-F1
#
_cell.length_a   1.000
_cell.length_b   1.000
_cell.length_c   1.000
_cell.angle_alpha   90.00
_cell.angle_beta   90.00
_cell.angle_gamma   90.00
#
_symmetry.space_group_name_H-M   'P 1'
#
loop_
_entity.id
_entity.type
_entity.pdbx_description
1 polymer ?
#
loop_
_entity_poly.entity_id
_entity_poly.type
_entity_poly.pdbx_seq_one_letter_code
_entity_poly.pdbx_strand_id
1 'polypeptide(L)'
;MVESIVPGSLPSTIGPVILVVNKADGDEEVTAASSNIVGVVLLQELPHLSHLGVRARQEKVVFVTCEDEDKVDYIQRLTGKYVRLEASSTGVNLTLNSSGNIGGNFIGKDLSGNGTPTIESFGSHESAIQSYSSQGFSSGGVILLSDVDTLSSGAKAAACGRLASLAAVSHKVYSDQGVPASFHVPKGAVIPFGSMELALKQSKTMETFMSLLEQTETARLEGGELDKLCSQLQELISSLQPPKDIIDGIGRIFPGNARLIVRSSANVEDLAGLSAAGLYESIPNVSPSNPIVFANAVSQVWASLYTRRAVLSRQAAGVSQKDAAMAVLVQEMLSPDLSFVLHTLSPTDQEHNLVEAEIAPGLGETLASGTRGTPWRLSSGKFDGHVRTLAFANFSEEMLVSGAGPADGEIIRLVVDYSKKPLTVDPIFRRHLGQRLCAVGFFLERKFGCPQDVEGCVIGKDIYIVQTRPQP
;
A
#
# COMPACT_ATOMS: atom_id res chain seq x y z
N MET A 1 -11.86 6.79 22.97
CA MET A 1 -10.42 6.52 23.03
C MET A 1 -10.23 5.02 23.01
N VAL A 2 -9.33 4.52 22.18
CA VAL A 2 -9.05 3.09 22.01
C VAL A 2 -7.53 2.88 21.94
N GLU A 3 -7.07 1.69 22.30
CA GLU A 3 -5.64 1.36 22.20
C GLU A 3 -5.20 1.27 20.73
N SER A 4 -5.99 0.57 19.90
CA SER A 4 -5.81 0.43 18.46
C SER A 4 -7.17 0.44 17.74
N ILE A 5 -7.17 0.61 16.41
CA ILE A 5 -8.40 0.56 15.61
C ILE A 5 -8.70 -0.90 15.28
N VAL A 6 -9.76 -1.44 15.87
CA VAL A 6 -10.19 -2.83 15.65
C VAL A 6 -11.48 -2.85 14.81
N PRO A 7 -11.52 -3.58 13.67
CA PRO A 7 -12.72 -3.65 12.84
C PRO A 7 -13.92 -4.25 13.60
N GLY A 8 -15.08 -3.57 13.54
CA GLY A 8 -16.31 -3.94 14.23
C GLY A 8 -16.35 -3.63 15.73
N SER A 9 -15.38 -2.87 16.26
CA SER A 9 -15.31 -2.55 17.70
C SER A 9 -16.23 -1.40 18.14
N LEU A 10 -16.77 -0.61 17.21
CA LEU A 10 -17.63 0.52 17.53
C LEU A 10 -19.08 0.25 17.09
N PRO A 11 -20.09 0.51 17.94
CA PRO A 11 -21.50 0.36 17.56
C PRO A 11 -21.87 1.30 16.40
N SER A 12 -22.59 0.77 15.40
CA SER A 12 -23.09 1.54 14.24
C SER A 12 -24.21 2.54 14.59
N THR A 13 -24.67 2.56 15.84
CA THR A 13 -25.76 3.42 16.36
C THR A 13 -25.30 4.78 16.89
N ILE A 14 -23.99 5.03 16.94
CA ILE A 14 -23.42 6.31 17.43
C ILE A 14 -23.31 7.27 16.24
N GLY A 15 -23.64 8.56 16.41
CA GLY A 15 -23.45 9.59 15.37
C GLY A 15 -21.98 9.77 14.92
N PRO A 16 -21.62 10.83 14.17
CA PRO A 16 -20.26 11.01 13.69
C PRO A 16 -19.24 11.03 14.85
N VAL A 17 -18.22 10.17 14.79
CA VAL A 17 -17.20 9.98 15.83
C VAL A 17 -15.83 10.44 15.35
N ILE A 18 -15.12 11.15 16.22
CA ILE A 18 -13.67 11.34 16.11
C ILE A 18 -13.00 10.35 17.05
N LEU A 19 -12.20 9.44 16.48
CA LEU A 19 -11.55 8.36 17.21
C LEU A 19 -10.16 8.79 17.65
N VAL A 20 -9.89 8.72 18.96
CA VAL A 20 -8.54 8.92 19.51
C VAL A 20 -7.91 7.55 19.74
N VAL A 21 -6.75 7.32 19.13
CA VAL A 21 -6.07 6.03 19.06
C VAL A 21 -4.67 6.16 19.66
N ASN A 22 -4.30 5.29 20.59
CA ASN A 22 -2.96 5.35 21.20
C ASN A 22 -1.87 4.91 20.24
N LYS A 23 -2.08 3.78 19.54
CA LYS A 23 -1.08 3.17 18.67
C LYS A 23 -1.70 2.68 17.38
N ALA A 24 -0.90 2.73 16.33
CA ALA A 24 -1.23 2.12 15.06
C ALA A 24 0.00 1.46 14.45
N ASP A 25 -0.18 0.23 14.01
CA ASP A 25 0.88 -0.54 13.36
C ASP A 25 0.89 -0.33 11.84
N GLY A 26 -0.13 0.34 11.30
CA GLY A 26 -0.25 0.68 9.88
C GLY A 26 -1.22 -0.21 9.11
N ASP A 27 -1.84 -1.19 9.77
CA ASP A 27 -2.75 -2.21 9.22
C ASP A 27 -4.23 -1.98 9.57
N GLU A 28 -4.54 -0.93 10.30
CA GLU A 28 -5.88 -0.58 10.77
C GLU A 28 -6.85 -0.09 9.68
N GLU A 29 -8.04 -0.67 9.53
CA GLU A 29 -9.09 -0.11 8.66
C GLU A 29 -9.97 0.88 9.41
N VAL A 30 -9.96 2.14 8.97
CA VAL A 30 -10.60 3.23 9.70
C VAL A 30 -12.12 3.11 9.65
N THR A 31 -12.71 2.90 8.48
CA THR A 31 -14.16 2.75 8.30
C THR A 31 -14.70 1.36 8.64
N ALA A 32 -13.86 0.32 8.61
CA ALA A 32 -14.27 -1.02 9.05
C ALA A 32 -14.50 -1.10 10.57
N ALA A 33 -13.97 -0.15 11.35
CA ALA A 33 -14.32 -0.01 12.76
C ALA A 33 -15.74 0.54 12.97
N SER A 34 -16.20 1.48 12.13
CA SER A 34 -17.59 1.95 11.99
C SER A 34 -17.68 2.97 10.85
N SER A 35 -18.75 2.93 10.05
CA SER A 35 -19.04 3.91 8.99
C SER A 35 -19.21 5.35 9.51
N ASN A 36 -19.32 5.51 10.82
CA ASN A 36 -19.59 6.80 11.46
C ASN A 36 -18.29 7.50 11.90
N ILE A 37 -17.12 6.92 11.67
CA ILE A 37 -15.84 7.58 11.94
C ILE A 37 -15.60 8.65 10.89
N VAL A 38 -15.51 9.91 11.32
CA VAL A 38 -15.25 11.07 10.46
C VAL A 38 -13.86 11.67 10.68
N GLY A 39 -13.16 11.26 11.74
CA GLY A 39 -11.77 11.64 11.98
C GLY A 39 -11.05 10.67 12.92
N VAL A 40 -9.72 10.60 12.78
CA VAL A 40 -8.81 9.83 13.61
C VAL A 40 -7.68 10.74 14.10
N VAL A 41 -7.45 10.72 15.41
CA VAL A 41 -6.32 11.35 16.07
C VAL A 41 -5.43 10.25 16.62
N LEU A 42 -4.30 9.99 15.96
CA LEU A 42 -3.32 9.00 16.37
C LEU A 42 -2.29 9.65 17.30
N LEU A 43 -2.09 9.08 18.49
CA LEU A 43 -1.18 9.61 19.51
C LEU A 43 0.27 9.11 19.34
N GLN A 44 0.62 8.72 18.11
CA GLN A 44 1.90 8.17 17.70
C GLN A 44 2.32 8.82 16.37
N GLU A 45 3.61 9.09 16.20
CA GLU A 45 4.14 9.48 14.88
C GLU A 45 4.00 8.33 13.88
N LEU A 46 3.44 8.65 12.73
CA LEU A 46 3.34 7.73 11.60
C LEU A 46 3.67 8.51 10.32
N PRO A 47 4.44 7.93 9.38
CA PRO A 47 4.67 8.55 8.06
C PRO A 47 3.36 8.98 7.42
N HIS A 48 3.32 10.15 6.79
CA HIS A 48 2.06 10.65 6.23
C HIS A 48 1.60 9.75 5.09
N LEU A 49 2.55 9.19 4.33
CA LEU A 49 2.30 8.26 3.24
C LEU A 49 2.31 6.79 3.69
N SER A 50 2.26 6.53 5.00
CA SER A 50 2.00 5.17 5.51
C SER A 50 0.69 4.62 4.95
N HIS A 51 0.56 3.29 4.92
CA HIS A 51 -0.68 2.65 4.48
C HIS A 51 -1.89 3.21 5.22
N LEU A 52 -1.85 3.34 6.55
CA LEU A 52 -2.96 3.93 7.31
C LEU A 52 -3.32 5.35 6.87
N GLY A 53 -2.32 6.23 6.66
CA GLY A 53 -2.55 7.60 6.22
C GLY A 53 -3.11 7.70 4.79
N VAL A 54 -2.70 6.80 3.89
CA VAL A 54 -3.27 6.69 2.54
C VAL A 54 -4.71 6.17 2.60
N ARG A 55 -4.96 5.13 3.40
CA ARG A 55 -6.31 4.54 3.52
C ARG A 55 -7.32 5.51 4.12
N ALA A 56 -6.96 6.20 5.20
CA ALA A 56 -7.83 7.21 5.80
C ALA A 56 -8.22 8.30 4.79
N ARG A 57 -7.31 8.72 3.90
CA ARG A 57 -7.60 9.70 2.85
C ARG A 57 -8.53 9.15 1.76
N GLN A 58 -8.29 7.92 1.30
CA GLN A 58 -9.19 7.24 0.35
C GLN A 58 -10.61 7.10 0.91
N GLU A 59 -10.72 6.84 2.21
CA GLU A 59 -11.98 6.74 2.95
C GLU A 59 -12.57 8.12 3.33
N LYS A 60 -11.92 9.23 2.96
CA LYS A 60 -12.30 10.62 3.28
C LYS A 60 -12.43 10.89 4.79
N VAL A 61 -11.63 10.20 5.60
CA VAL A 61 -11.53 10.40 7.05
C VAL A 61 -10.39 11.37 7.35
N VAL A 62 -10.65 12.39 8.18
CA VAL A 62 -9.60 13.32 8.62
C VAL A 62 -8.62 12.56 9.51
N PHE A 63 -7.37 12.41 9.07
CA PHE A 63 -6.32 11.71 9.81
C PHE A 63 -5.24 12.68 10.27
N VAL A 64 -4.98 12.72 11.58
CA VAL A 64 -3.95 13.56 12.19
C VAL A 64 -3.16 12.77 13.23
N THR A 65 -1.88 13.11 13.39
CA THR A 65 -1.01 12.58 14.45
C THR A 65 -0.71 13.66 15.48
N CYS A 66 -0.57 13.28 16.76
CA CYS A 66 -0.25 14.20 17.85
C CYS A 66 0.66 13.52 18.88
N GLU A 67 1.87 14.04 19.08
CA GLU A 67 2.84 13.53 20.06
C GLU A 67 3.08 14.48 21.25
N ASP A 68 2.58 15.71 21.16
CA ASP A 68 2.74 16.73 22.19
C ASP A 68 1.93 16.33 23.43
N GLU A 69 2.61 15.95 24.52
CA GLU A 69 1.99 15.42 25.75
C GLU A 69 0.91 16.36 26.31
N ASP A 70 1.14 17.68 26.27
CA ASP A 70 0.16 18.67 26.75
C ASP A 70 -1.10 18.67 25.89
N LYS A 71 -0.93 18.54 24.56
CA LYS A 71 -2.07 18.41 23.63
C LYS A 71 -2.77 17.06 23.77
N VAL A 72 -2.02 15.98 23.98
CA VAL A 72 -2.59 14.65 24.22
C VAL A 72 -3.47 14.68 25.47
N ASP A 73 -2.97 15.24 26.57
CA ASP A 73 -3.74 15.44 27.81
C ASP A 73 -5.01 16.26 27.57
N TYR A 74 -4.92 17.32 26.77
CA TYR A 74 -6.08 18.12 26.37
C TYR A 74 -7.10 17.30 25.57
N ILE A 75 -6.64 16.55 24.56
CA ILE A 75 -7.49 15.68 23.71
C ILE A 75 -8.18 14.63 24.57
N GLN A 76 -7.47 14.01 25.52
CA GLN A 76 -8.03 13.00 26.41
C GLN A 76 -9.18 13.56 27.27
N ARG A 77 -9.07 14.81 27.74
CA ARG A 77 -10.14 15.52 28.50
C ARG A 77 -11.37 15.85 27.66
N LEU A 78 -11.30 15.72 26.34
CA LEU A 78 -12.44 15.90 25.43
C LEU A 78 -13.21 14.60 25.17
N THR A 79 -12.77 13.46 25.70
CA THR A 79 -13.45 12.17 25.54
C THR A 79 -14.93 12.25 25.95
N GLY A 80 -15.81 11.78 25.06
CA GLY A 80 -17.27 11.78 25.27
C GLY A 80 -17.96 13.13 25.03
N LYS A 81 -17.23 14.16 24.58
CA LYS A 81 -17.79 15.49 24.27
C LYS A 81 -17.94 15.70 22.76
N TYR A 82 -18.82 16.62 22.39
CA TYR A 82 -18.90 17.10 21.01
C TYR A 82 -17.72 18.01 20.71
N VAL A 83 -17.00 17.70 19.63
CA VAL A 83 -15.78 18.40 19.23
C VAL A 83 -15.80 18.65 17.73
N ARG A 84 -15.07 19.68 17.30
CA ARG A 84 -14.78 19.99 15.90
C ARG A 84 -13.29 19.78 15.68
N LEU A 85 -12.96 18.91 14.73
CA LEU A 85 -11.60 18.68 14.25
C LEU A 85 -11.43 19.34 12.88
N GLU A 86 -10.45 20.22 12.77
CA GLU A 86 -10.03 20.84 11.53
C GLU A 86 -8.55 20.54 11.29
N ALA A 87 -8.21 20.09 10.10
CA ALA A 87 -6.83 19.79 9.71
C ALA A 87 -6.55 20.44 8.35
N SER A 88 -5.37 21.05 8.22
CA SER A 88 -4.86 21.66 6.99
C SER A 88 -3.34 21.51 6.92
N SER A 89 -2.74 21.85 5.78
CA SER A 89 -1.28 21.95 5.64
C SER A 89 -0.63 22.92 6.64
N THR A 90 -1.40 23.89 7.15
CA THR A 90 -0.91 24.93 8.07
C THR A 90 -1.09 24.60 9.55
N GLY A 91 -1.83 23.54 9.88
CA GLY A 91 -2.04 23.12 11.27
C GLY A 91 -3.34 22.36 11.50
N VAL A 92 -3.47 21.88 12.74
CA VAL A 92 -4.61 21.08 13.24
C VAL A 92 -5.22 21.79 14.45
N ASN A 93 -6.55 21.94 14.44
CA ASN A 93 -7.32 22.50 15.55
C ASN A 93 -8.40 21.52 16.00
N LEU A 94 -8.39 21.18 17.29
CA LEU A 94 -9.45 20.41 17.93
C LEU A 94 -10.11 21.29 19.00
N THR A 95 -11.40 21.58 18.84
CA THR A 95 -12.13 22.51 19.72
C THR A 95 -13.43 21.89 20.24
N LEU A 96 -13.82 22.26 21.46
CA LEU A 96 -15.10 21.87 22.03
C LEU A 96 -16.25 22.55 21.28
N ASN A 97 -17.24 21.78 20.85
CA ASN A 97 -18.46 22.31 20.25
C ASN A 97 -19.57 22.36 21.30
N SER A 98 -19.85 23.56 21.82
CA SER A 98 -20.81 23.78 22.91
C SER A 98 -22.29 23.66 22.48
N SER A 99 -22.56 23.50 21.19
CA SER A 99 -23.90 23.27 20.65
C SER A 99 -23.92 21.94 19.90
N GLY A 100 -24.79 21.01 20.27
CA GLY A 100 -25.01 19.72 19.58
C GLY A 100 -25.59 19.85 18.15
N ASN A 101 -25.30 20.95 17.46
CA ASN A 101 -25.64 21.17 16.06
C ASN A 101 -24.72 20.32 15.18
N ILE A 102 -25.25 19.21 14.70
CA ILE A 102 -24.67 18.38 13.63
C ILE A 102 -24.88 19.06 12.25
N GLY A 103 -25.62 20.17 12.18
CA GLY A 103 -25.95 20.89 10.94
C GLY A 103 -25.09 22.13 10.70
N GLY A 104 -24.05 21.99 9.89
CA GLY A 104 -23.37 23.10 9.22
C GLY A 104 -22.89 22.62 7.85
N ASN A 105 -23.60 23.03 6.78
CA ASN A 105 -23.34 22.62 5.41
C ASN A 105 -21.85 22.70 5.03
N PHE A 106 -21.34 21.58 4.51
CA PHE A 106 -20.15 21.51 3.68
C PHE A 106 -20.40 22.25 2.37
N ILE A 107 -19.84 23.46 2.21
CA ILE A 107 -19.58 24.05 0.90
C ILE A 107 -18.24 24.79 1.00
N GLY A 108 -17.24 24.26 0.29
CA GLY A 108 -16.00 24.97 -0.02
C GLY A 108 -16.33 26.28 -0.74
N LYS A 109 -15.64 27.33 -0.37
CA LYS A 109 -15.86 28.68 -0.91
C LYS A 109 -15.31 28.73 -2.34
N ASP A 110 -16.13 28.32 -3.32
CA ASP A 110 -15.84 28.54 -4.74
C ASP A 110 -15.96 30.03 -5.06
N LEU A 111 -14.85 30.62 -5.49
CA LEU A 111 -14.81 31.89 -6.20
C LEU A 111 -14.88 31.58 -7.70
N SER A 112 -16.07 31.53 -8.29
CA SER A 112 -16.24 31.82 -9.72
C SER A 112 -17.69 32.10 -10.09
N GLY A 113 -17.87 33.03 -11.03
CA GLY A 113 -19.14 33.65 -11.38
C GLY A 113 -20.08 32.80 -12.24
N ASN A 114 -21.34 33.24 -12.23
CA ASN A 114 -22.49 32.72 -12.96
C ASN A 114 -22.19 32.21 -14.38
N GLY A 115 -22.50 30.94 -14.58
CA GLY A 115 -22.77 30.36 -15.89
C GLY A 115 -23.32 28.95 -15.68
N THR A 116 -24.62 28.79 -15.79
CA THR A 116 -25.27 27.47 -15.80
C THR A 116 -24.99 26.78 -17.14
N PRO A 117 -24.53 25.51 -17.15
CA PRO A 117 -24.88 24.61 -18.23
C PRO A 117 -25.65 23.40 -17.70
N THR A 118 -26.67 23.09 -18.47
CA THR A 118 -27.52 21.90 -18.50
C THR A 118 -26.77 20.59 -18.24
N ILE A 119 -27.34 19.77 -17.37
CA ILE A 119 -26.95 18.38 -17.12
C ILE A 119 -27.29 17.57 -18.38
N GLU A 120 -26.28 17.22 -19.17
CA GLU A 120 -26.33 16.06 -20.04
C GLU A 120 -25.94 14.83 -19.23
N SER A 121 -26.82 13.82 -19.28
CA SER A 121 -26.66 12.53 -18.62
C SER A 121 -25.48 11.76 -19.21
N PHE A 122 -24.34 11.75 -18.51
CA PHE A 122 -23.28 10.79 -18.79
C PHE A 122 -23.62 9.44 -18.13
N GLY A 123 -23.63 8.40 -18.97
CA GLY A 123 -24.10 7.06 -18.65
C GLY A 123 -23.32 6.37 -17.54
N SER A 124 -24.03 5.42 -16.91
CA SER A 124 -23.53 4.45 -15.95
C SER A 124 -22.26 3.76 -16.44
N HIS A 125 -21.11 4.12 -15.88
CA HIS A 125 -19.95 3.25 -15.90
C HIS A 125 -20.18 2.10 -14.93
N GLU A 126 -20.74 1.00 -15.43
CA GLU A 126 -20.62 -0.31 -14.80
C GLU A 126 -19.12 -0.65 -14.73
N SER A 127 -18.55 -0.57 -13.53
CA SER A 127 -17.28 -1.23 -13.20
C SER A 127 -17.54 -2.73 -13.25
N ALA A 128 -17.47 -3.32 -14.44
CA ALA A 128 -17.68 -4.74 -14.63
C ALA A 128 -16.58 -5.50 -13.87
N ILE A 129 -16.92 -6.05 -12.71
CA ILE A 129 -16.23 -7.22 -12.16
C ILE A 129 -16.38 -8.29 -13.25
N GLN A 130 -15.39 -8.41 -14.12
CA GLN A 130 -15.35 -9.52 -15.07
C GLN A 130 -15.16 -10.77 -14.24
N SER A 131 -16.23 -11.56 -14.16
CA SER A 131 -16.21 -12.88 -13.58
C SER A 131 -15.09 -13.67 -14.25
N TYR A 132 -14.14 -14.14 -13.45
CA TYR A 132 -13.09 -15.04 -13.91
C TYR A 132 -13.74 -16.36 -14.33
N SER A 133 -14.21 -16.41 -15.58
CA SER A 133 -14.57 -17.67 -16.18
C SER A 133 -13.27 -18.44 -16.34
N SER A 134 -13.24 -19.64 -15.78
CA SER A 134 -12.14 -20.62 -15.88
C SER A 134 -11.92 -21.14 -17.31
N GLN A 135 -12.28 -20.35 -18.33
CA GLN A 135 -12.11 -20.69 -19.73
C GLN A 135 -10.74 -20.25 -20.23
N GLY A 136 -9.80 -21.19 -20.23
CA GLY A 136 -8.84 -21.30 -21.32
C GLY A 136 -7.38 -20.96 -21.08
N PHE A 137 -6.94 -20.59 -19.88
CA PHE A 137 -5.50 -20.61 -19.59
C PHE A 137 -5.09 -22.05 -19.25
N SER A 138 -4.18 -22.60 -20.04
CA SER A 138 -3.40 -23.79 -19.66
C SER A 138 -2.56 -23.43 -18.43
N SER A 139 -3.20 -23.38 -17.27
CA SER A 139 -2.62 -22.96 -16.02
C SER A 139 -1.67 -24.06 -15.53
N GLY A 140 -0.39 -23.67 -15.43
CA GLY A 140 0.72 -24.58 -15.17
C GLY A 140 2.02 -23.90 -15.62
N GLY A 141 2.34 -22.74 -15.06
CA GLY A 141 3.54 -22.02 -15.46
C GLY A 141 3.72 -20.68 -14.76
N VAL A 142 4.90 -20.11 -14.98
CA VAL A 142 5.30 -18.79 -14.50
C VAL A 142 5.31 -17.84 -15.69
N ILE A 143 4.77 -16.63 -15.53
CA ILE A 143 4.76 -15.58 -16.55
C ILE A 143 5.96 -14.65 -16.30
N LEU A 144 6.73 -14.34 -17.35
CA LEU A 144 7.80 -13.34 -17.26
C LEU A 144 7.21 -11.95 -17.14
N LEU A 145 7.85 -11.06 -16.37
CA LEU A 145 7.34 -9.71 -16.13
C LEU A 145 7.04 -8.91 -17.42
N SER A 146 7.75 -9.19 -18.52
CA SER A 146 7.51 -8.57 -19.84
C SER A 146 6.17 -8.95 -20.48
N ASP A 147 5.61 -10.09 -20.09
CA ASP A 147 4.46 -10.73 -20.74
C ASP A 147 3.21 -10.70 -19.83
N VAL A 148 3.29 -9.98 -18.71
CA VAL A 148 2.22 -9.88 -17.72
C VAL A 148 1.13 -8.92 -18.16
N ASP A 149 -0.11 -9.31 -17.95
CA ASP A 149 -1.28 -8.45 -18.11
C ASP A 149 -2.20 -8.49 -16.88
N THR A 150 -3.13 -7.53 -16.83
CA THR A 150 -4.06 -7.38 -15.69
C THR A 150 -5.01 -8.56 -15.55
N LEU A 151 -5.40 -9.22 -16.65
CA LEU A 151 -6.34 -10.34 -16.65
C LEU A 151 -5.70 -11.63 -16.15
N SER A 152 -4.40 -11.82 -16.34
CA SER A 152 -3.68 -12.99 -15.84
C SER A 152 -3.15 -12.81 -14.42
N SER A 153 -2.95 -11.57 -13.99
CA SER A 153 -2.01 -11.29 -12.88
C SER A 153 -2.36 -10.10 -11.99
N GLY A 154 -3.43 -9.35 -12.29
CA GLY A 154 -3.82 -8.19 -11.51
C GLY A 154 -3.01 -6.94 -11.86
N ALA A 155 -3.52 -5.79 -11.42
CA ALA A 155 -3.04 -4.49 -11.84
C ALA A 155 -1.61 -4.18 -11.32
N LYS A 156 -1.27 -4.60 -10.09
CA LYS A 156 0.07 -4.40 -9.51
C LYS A 156 1.15 -5.09 -10.33
N ALA A 157 0.99 -6.37 -10.63
CA ALA A 157 1.94 -7.12 -11.44
C ALA A 157 2.05 -6.56 -12.88
N ALA A 158 0.91 -6.21 -13.49
CA ALA A 158 0.89 -5.59 -14.82
C ALA A 158 1.61 -4.23 -14.85
N ALA A 159 1.43 -3.41 -13.81
CA ALA A 159 2.14 -2.14 -13.65
C ALA A 159 3.66 -2.35 -13.55
N CYS A 160 4.11 -3.39 -12.84
CA CYS A 160 5.52 -3.77 -12.77
C CYS A 160 6.09 -4.21 -14.14
N GLY A 161 5.32 -4.97 -14.93
CA GLY A 161 5.67 -5.28 -16.33
C GLY A 161 5.85 -4.05 -17.20
N ARG A 162 4.94 -3.09 -17.07
CA ARG A 162 5.04 -1.82 -17.77
C ARG A 162 6.24 -1.00 -17.31
N LEU A 163 6.53 -0.97 -16.00
CA LEU A 163 7.71 -0.31 -15.45
C LEU A 163 9.00 -0.87 -16.06
N ALA A 164 9.13 -2.19 -16.19
CA ALA A 164 10.31 -2.82 -16.79
C ALA A 164 10.55 -2.34 -18.23
N SER A 165 9.47 -2.18 -19.01
CA SER A 165 9.54 -1.62 -20.37
C SER A 165 9.94 -0.14 -20.37
N LEU A 166 9.41 0.65 -19.43
CA LEU A 166 9.74 2.08 -19.30
C LEU A 166 11.19 2.30 -18.84
N ALA A 167 11.71 1.45 -17.95
CA ALA A 167 13.09 1.50 -17.47
C ALA A 167 14.09 1.42 -18.62
N ALA A 168 13.84 0.58 -19.62
CA ALA A 168 14.72 0.38 -20.78
C ALA A 168 14.95 1.68 -21.60
N VAL A 169 14.02 2.62 -21.58
CA VAL A 169 14.11 3.91 -22.30
C VAL A 169 14.35 5.11 -21.38
N SER A 170 14.29 4.90 -20.06
CA SER A 170 14.31 5.96 -19.04
C SER A 170 15.57 6.84 -19.07
N HIS A 171 16.74 6.24 -19.33
CA HIS A 171 18.03 6.94 -19.43
C HIS A 171 18.12 7.93 -20.60
N LYS A 172 17.24 7.84 -21.60
CA LYS A 172 17.18 8.76 -22.75
C LYS A 172 16.24 9.94 -22.50
N VAL A 173 15.51 9.93 -21.39
CA VAL A 173 14.55 10.96 -21.04
C VAL A 173 15.16 11.87 -20.00
N TYR A 174 15.05 13.18 -20.23
CA TYR A 174 15.61 14.21 -19.37
C TYR A 174 14.50 15.20 -19.00
N SER A 175 14.59 15.75 -17.79
CA SER A 175 13.84 16.93 -17.42
C SER A 175 14.34 18.17 -18.18
N ASP A 176 13.59 19.27 -18.13
CA ASP A 176 13.96 20.53 -18.78
C ASP A 176 15.29 21.11 -18.24
N GLN A 177 15.71 20.66 -17.05
CA GLN A 177 16.94 21.03 -16.35
C GLN A 177 18.09 20.06 -16.65
N GLY A 178 17.89 19.11 -17.58
CA GLY A 178 18.91 18.14 -17.99
C GLY A 178 19.14 17.01 -17.00
N VAL A 179 18.19 16.74 -16.09
CA VAL A 179 18.28 15.63 -15.14
C VAL A 179 17.69 14.36 -15.76
N PRO A 180 18.44 13.26 -15.86
CA PRO A 180 17.91 12.03 -16.46
C PRO A 180 16.84 11.40 -15.56
N ALA A 181 15.75 10.94 -16.17
CA ALA A 181 14.71 10.15 -15.50
C ALA A 181 15.10 8.67 -15.38
N SER A 182 16.41 8.36 -15.24
CA SER A 182 16.94 7.00 -15.30
C SER A 182 16.58 6.21 -14.03
N PHE A 183 15.97 5.04 -14.22
CA PHE A 183 15.70 4.08 -13.16
C PHE A 183 15.78 2.64 -13.67
N HIS A 184 15.90 1.71 -12.74
CA HIS A 184 15.85 0.27 -12.96
C HIS A 184 14.60 -0.34 -12.31
N VAL A 185 14.28 -1.57 -12.68
CA VAL A 185 13.21 -2.37 -12.06
C VAL A 185 13.81 -3.71 -11.70
N PRO A 186 13.55 -4.25 -10.48
CA PRO A 186 14.02 -5.58 -10.11
C PRO A 186 13.53 -6.61 -11.12
N LYS A 187 14.35 -7.63 -11.41
CA LYS A 187 13.83 -8.75 -12.22
C LYS A 187 12.66 -9.39 -11.49
N GLY A 188 11.67 -9.81 -12.25
CA GLY A 188 10.46 -10.38 -11.69
C GLY A 188 9.83 -11.43 -12.58
N ALA A 189 8.91 -12.17 -11.98
CA ALA A 189 8.06 -13.15 -12.60
C ALA A 189 6.74 -13.23 -11.84
N VAL A 190 5.71 -13.82 -12.45
CA VAL A 190 4.38 -13.89 -11.85
C VAL A 190 3.85 -15.31 -11.87
N ILE A 191 3.30 -15.72 -10.73
CA ILE A 191 2.43 -16.88 -10.61
C ILE A 191 1.00 -16.38 -10.88
N PRO A 192 0.36 -16.79 -11.99
CA PRO A 192 -0.90 -16.19 -12.43
C PRO A 192 -2.09 -16.63 -11.57
N PHE A 193 -3.22 -15.95 -11.76
CA PHE A 193 -4.52 -16.38 -11.23
C PHE A 193 -4.83 -17.84 -11.64
N GLY A 194 -5.59 -18.55 -10.81
CA GLY A 194 -5.89 -19.97 -11.02
C GLY A 194 -4.86 -20.92 -10.40
N SER A 195 -3.67 -20.45 -10.03
CA SER A 195 -2.59 -21.30 -9.49
C SER A 195 -2.91 -21.88 -8.10
N MET A 196 -3.59 -21.11 -7.25
CA MET A 196 -4.09 -21.57 -5.95
C MET A 196 -5.17 -22.64 -6.13
N GLU A 197 -6.09 -22.44 -7.07
CA GLU A 197 -7.18 -23.35 -7.41
C GLU A 197 -6.66 -24.67 -8.00
N LEU A 198 -5.57 -24.62 -8.77
CA LEU A 198 -4.85 -25.83 -9.19
C LEU A 198 -4.26 -26.58 -8.00
N ALA A 199 -3.62 -25.87 -7.06
CA ALA A 199 -3.08 -26.48 -5.84
C ALA A 199 -4.19 -27.15 -5.01
N LEU A 200 -5.34 -26.46 -4.83
CA LEU A 200 -6.54 -26.99 -4.15
C LEU A 200 -7.10 -28.26 -4.83
N LYS A 201 -7.08 -28.32 -6.16
CA LYS A 201 -7.48 -29.52 -6.91
C LYS A 201 -6.50 -30.67 -6.72
N GLN A 202 -5.19 -30.38 -6.73
CA GLN A 202 -4.15 -31.40 -6.53
C GLN A 202 -4.16 -31.99 -5.11
N SER A 203 -4.42 -31.16 -4.09
CA SER A 203 -4.59 -31.59 -2.70
C SER A 203 -5.94 -32.22 -2.40
N LYS A 204 -6.89 -32.21 -3.35
CA LYS A 204 -8.28 -32.67 -3.19
C LYS A 204 -9.04 -31.93 -2.09
N THR A 205 -8.74 -30.66 -1.86
CA THR A 205 -9.39 -29.83 -0.83
C THR A 205 -10.32 -28.75 -1.39
N MET A 206 -10.52 -28.73 -2.72
CA MET A 206 -11.38 -27.77 -3.41
C MET A 206 -12.80 -27.71 -2.85
N GLU A 207 -13.43 -28.86 -2.56
CA GLU A 207 -14.81 -28.89 -2.02
C GLU A 207 -14.89 -28.29 -0.62
N THR A 208 -13.94 -28.64 0.26
CA THR A 208 -13.82 -28.04 1.60
C THR A 208 -13.63 -26.54 1.53
N PHE A 209 -12.75 -26.08 0.64
CA PHE A 209 -12.51 -24.66 0.40
C PHE A 209 -13.78 -23.93 -0.03
N MET A 210 -14.51 -24.45 -1.03
CA MET A 210 -15.75 -23.84 -1.51
C MET A 210 -16.84 -23.80 -0.43
N SER A 211 -16.93 -24.83 0.41
CA SER A 211 -17.85 -24.86 1.55
C SER A 211 -17.52 -23.78 2.58
N LEU A 212 -16.25 -23.64 2.96
CA LEU A 212 -15.81 -22.59 3.90
C LEU A 212 -16.05 -21.19 3.32
N LEU A 213 -15.80 -21.02 2.02
CA LEU A 213 -16.00 -19.77 1.31
C LEU A 213 -17.48 -19.37 1.29
N GLU A 214 -18.39 -20.32 1.03
CA GLU A 214 -19.83 -20.09 1.07
C GLU A 214 -20.33 -19.74 2.48
N GLN A 215 -19.83 -20.40 3.52
CA GLN A 215 -20.17 -20.06 4.90
C GLN A 215 -19.70 -18.64 5.24
N THR A 216 -18.52 -18.24 4.77
CA THR A 216 -17.95 -16.90 5.00
C THR A 216 -18.82 -15.78 4.43
N GLU A 217 -19.49 -16.01 3.29
CA GLU A 217 -20.42 -15.02 2.69
C GLU A 217 -21.64 -14.72 3.57
N THR A 218 -22.06 -15.69 4.38
CA THR A 218 -23.29 -15.60 5.19
C THR A 218 -23.02 -15.47 6.69
N ALA A 219 -21.75 -15.53 7.09
CA ALA A 219 -21.32 -15.53 8.48
C ALA A 219 -21.71 -14.23 9.19
N ARG A 220 -22.15 -14.35 10.44
CA ARG A 220 -22.46 -13.18 11.26
C ARG A 220 -21.18 -12.60 11.84
N LEU A 221 -21.13 -11.26 11.95
CA LEU A 221 -20.04 -10.55 12.61
C LEU A 221 -20.02 -10.82 14.12
N GLU A 222 -21.19 -11.05 14.71
CA GLU A 222 -21.35 -11.32 16.14
C GLU A 222 -21.07 -12.80 16.46
N GLY A 223 -20.28 -13.05 17.51
CA GLY A 223 -20.03 -14.41 18.01
C GLY A 223 -18.77 -15.11 17.49
N GLY A 224 -17.93 -14.43 16.70
CA GLY A 224 -16.62 -14.92 16.26
C GLY A 224 -16.68 -16.08 15.24
N GLU A 225 -17.82 -16.26 14.57
CA GLU A 225 -17.99 -17.26 13.51
C GLU A 225 -17.11 -16.94 12.31
N LEU A 226 -17.14 -15.68 11.85
CA LEU A 226 -16.30 -15.21 10.75
C LEU A 226 -14.81 -15.45 11.02
N ASP A 227 -14.35 -15.17 12.24
CA ASP A 227 -12.95 -15.31 12.64
C ASP A 227 -12.50 -16.78 12.52
N LYS A 228 -13.35 -17.71 12.96
CA LYS A 228 -13.09 -19.16 12.83
C LYS A 228 -13.02 -19.57 11.36
N LEU A 229 -13.95 -19.12 10.53
CA LEU A 229 -13.97 -19.43 9.10
C LEU A 229 -12.73 -18.86 8.37
N CYS A 230 -12.35 -17.63 8.68
CA CYS A 230 -11.15 -17.00 8.14
C CYS A 230 -9.87 -17.76 8.57
N SER A 231 -9.78 -18.19 9.83
CA SER A 231 -8.67 -19.02 10.30
C SER A 231 -8.63 -20.38 9.60
N GLN A 232 -9.78 -21.05 9.43
CA GLN A 232 -9.86 -22.33 8.73
C GLN A 232 -9.48 -22.21 7.25
N LEU A 233 -9.91 -21.14 6.57
CA LEU A 233 -9.49 -20.85 5.19
C LEU A 233 -7.98 -20.62 5.10
N GLN A 234 -7.43 -19.79 6.00
CA GLN A 234 -6.00 -19.51 6.03
C GLN A 234 -5.17 -20.75 6.33
N GLU A 235 -5.56 -21.59 7.29
CA GLU A 235 -4.89 -22.85 7.60
C GLU A 235 -4.91 -23.80 6.40
N LEU A 236 -6.08 -23.94 5.76
CA LEU A 236 -6.24 -24.78 4.57
C LEU A 236 -5.30 -24.32 3.44
N ILE A 237 -5.28 -23.03 3.15
CA ILE A 237 -4.51 -22.45 2.04
C ILE A 237 -3.02 -22.45 2.35
N SER A 238 -2.63 -22.14 3.60
CA SER A 238 -1.22 -22.15 4.02
C SER A 238 -0.59 -23.55 3.93
N SER A 239 -1.40 -24.61 4.03
CA SER A 239 -0.96 -26.00 3.85
C SER A 239 -0.72 -26.41 2.39
N LEU A 240 -1.17 -25.59 1.43
CA LEU A 240 -1.01 -25.89 0.01
C LEU A 240 0.45 -25.79 -0.43
N GLN A 241 0.77 -26.54 -1.47
CA GLN A 241 2.05 -26.45 -2.16
C GLN A 241 1.80 -25.99 -3.59
N PRO A 242 2.53 -24.99 -4.10
CA PRO A 242 2.44 -24.62 -5.51
C PRO A 242 2.80 -25.82 -6.41
N PRO A 243 2.13 -26.00 -7.56
CA PRO A 243 2.50 -27.01 -8.54
C PRO A 243 4.00 -27.00 -8.84
N LYS A 244 4.59 -28.20 -8.99
CA LYS A 244 6.03 -28.36 -9.21
C LYS A 244 6.57 -27.53 -10.39
N ASP A 245 5.81 -27.44 -11.47
CA ASP A 245 6.19 -26.65 -12.66
C ASP A 245 6.38 -25.16 -12.34
N ILE A 246 5.68 -24.63 -11.34
CA ILE A 246 5.86 -23.25 -10.86
C ILE A 246 7.19 -23.11 -10.12
N ILE A 247 7.48 -24.03 -9.19
CA ILE A 247 8.73 -24.03 -8.43
C ILE A 247 9.93 -24.16 -9.39
N ASP A 248 9.86 -25.13 -10.30
CA ASP A 248 10.89 -25.35 -11.32
C ASP A 248 11.00 -24.14 -12.28
N GLY A 249 9.87 -23.51 -12.63
CA GLY A 249 9.82 -22.28 -13.44
C GLY A 249 10.56 -21.12 -12.79
N ILE A 250 10.31 -20.86 -11.50
CA ILE A 250 10.99 -19.82 -10.72
C ILE A 250 12.49 -20.12 -10.62
N GLY A 251 12.86 -21.38 -10.37
CA GLY A 251 14.26 -21.80 -10.30
C GLY A 251 15.04 -21.67 -11.62
N ARG A 252 14.35 -21.57 -12.77
CA ARG A 252 14.98 -21.28 -14.08
C ARG A 252 15.18 -19.78 -14.31
N ILE A 253 14.35 -18.93 -13.71
CA ILE A 253 14.38 -17.48 -13.91
C ILE A 253 15.41 -16.83 -12.98
N PHE A 254 15.43 -17.24 -11.72
CA PHE A 254 16.29 -16.65 -10.69
C PHE A 254 17.45 -17.57 -10.35
N PRO A 255 18.66 -17.02 -10.12
CA PRO A 255 19.79 -17.84 -9.69
C PRO A 255 19.54 -18.38 -8.27
N GLY A 256 20.07 -19.56 -7.96
CA GLY A 256 19.79 -20.24 -6.69
C GLY A 256 20.25 -19.49 -5.43
N ASN A 257 21.17 -18.54 -5.55
CA ASN A 257 21.63 -17.67 -4.46
C ASN A 257 20.94 -16.30 -4.44
N ALA A 258 19.94 -16.06 -5.30
CA ALA A 258 19.11 -14.86 -5.22
C ALA A 258 18.30 -14.85 -3.92
N ARG A 259 17.90 -13.65 -3.53
CA ARG A 259 16.87 -13.42 -2.53
C ARG A 259 15.68 -12.83 -3.25
N LEU A 260 14.48 -13.29 -2.93
CA LEU A 260 13.24 -12.86 -3.57
C LEU A 260 12.32 -12.20 -2.56
N ILE A 261 11.42 -11.36 -3.06
CA ILE A 261 10.23 -10.93 -2.35
C ILE A 261 9.01 -11.48 -3.09
N VAL A 262 8.10 -12.08 -2.34
CA VAL A 262 6.88 -12.73 -2.86
C VAL A 262 5.71 -11.84 -2.45
N ARG A 263 5.15 -11.09 -3.41
CA ARG A 263 4.14 -10.04 -3.20
C ARG A 263 2.79 -10.47 -3.74
N SER A 264 1.73 -10.12 -3.02
CA SER A 264 0.35 -10.19 -3.49
C SER A 264 0.10 -9.31 -4.71
N SER A 265 -0.72 -9.79 -5.64
CA SER A 265 -1.29 -9.02 -6.75
C SER A 265 -2.71 -9.54 -7.05
N ALA A 266 -3.67 -9.18 -6.19
CA ALA A 266 -5.05 -9.62 -6.35
C ALA A 266 -5.81 -8.77 -7.39
N ASN A 267 -6.84 -9.36 -7.99
CA ASN A 267 -7.74 -8.69 -8.94
C ASN A 267 -8.63 -7.60 -8.28
N VAL A 268 -8.70 -7.58 -6.95
CA VAL A 268 -9.55 -6.72 -6.13
C VAL A 268 -8.77 -5.62 -5.39
N GLU A 269 -7.49 -5.43 -5.69
CA GLU A 269 -6.65 -4.44 -4.98
C GLU A 269 -6.95 -2.98 -5.36
N ASP A 270 -7.25 -2.71 -6.63
CA ASP A 270 -7.40 -1.34 -7.14
C ASP A 270 -8.86 -1.00 -7.49
N LEU A 271 -9.83 -1.64 -6.82
CA LEU A 271 -11.25 -1.35 -7.03
C LEU A 271 -11.61 0.01 -6.45
N ALA A 272 -12.36 0.81 -7.21
CA ALA A 272 -12.81 2.12 -6.77
C ALA A 272 -13.61 2.02 -5.46
N GLY A 273 -13.15 2.71 -4.41
CA GLY A 273 -13.76 2.67 -3.08
C GLY A 273 -13.23 1.57 -2.15
N LEU A 274 -12.30 0.71 -2.61
CA LEU A 274 -11.56 -0.23 -1.78
C LEU A 274 -10.16 0.27 -1.50
N SER A 275 -9.78 0.23 -0.23
CA SER A 275 -8.47 0.68 0.24
C SER A 275 -7.56 -0.52 0.49
N ALA A 276 -6.97 -1.08 -0.57
CA ALA A 276 -6.16 -2.31 -0.46
C ALA A 276 -4.71 -2.07 0.01
N ALA A 277 -4.33 -0.83 0.33
CA ALA A 277 -2.98 -0.54 0.81
C ALA A 277 -2.67 -1.35 2.08
N GLY A 278 -1.66 -2.21 2.00
CA GLY A 278 -1.29 -3.13 3.08
C GLY A 278 -2.38 -4.13 3.46
N LEU A 279 -3.31 -4.49 2.56
CA LEU A 279 -4.39 -5.44 2.86
C LEU A 279 -3.94 -6.91 2.77
N TYR A 280 -2.96 -7.17 1.92
CA TYR A 280 -2.44 -8.50 1.60
C TYR A 280 -0.94 -8.58 1.88
N GLU A 281 -0.45 -9.80 2.05
CA GLU A 281 0.91 -10.04 2.49
C GLU A 281 1.96 -9.81 1.39
N SER A 282 3.17 -9.50 1.83
CA SER A 282 4.39 -9.53 1.02
C SER A 282 5.50 -10.15 1.86
N ILE A 283 6.04 -11.29 1.42
CA ILE A 283 7.03 -12.05 2.18
C ILE A 283 8.42 -11.73 1.63
N PRO A 284 9.28 -11.02 2.38
CA PRO A 284 10.63 -10.65 1.93
C PRO A 284 11.61 -11.81 2.09
N ASN A 285 12.82 -11.64 1.57
CA ASN A 285 13.96 -12.51 1.86
C ASN A 285 13.71 -14.03 1.65
N VAL A 286 13.10 -14.40 0.53
CA VAL A 286 12.74 -15.78 0.20
C VAL A 286 13.79 -16.40 -0.74
N SER A 287 14.30 -17.58 -0.40
CA SER A 287 15.20 -18.33 -1.27
C SER A 287 14.45 -19.05 -2.40
N PRO A 288 14.81 -18.87 -3.68
CA PRO A 288 14.27 -19.68 -4.77
C PRO A 288 14.80 -21.12 -4.77
N SER A 289 15.97 -21.37 -4.15
CA SER A 289 16.61 -22.69 -4.13
C SER A 289 16.13 -23.58 -2.99
N ASN A 290 15.32 -23.04 -2.06
CA ASN A 290 14.67 -23.82 -1.01
C ASN A 290 13.16 -23.93 -1.31
N PRO A 291 12.72 -25.05 -1.93
CA PRO A 291 11.32 -25.23 -2.32
C PRO A 291 10.32 -25.10 -1.16
N ILE A 292 10.71 -25.50 0.06
CA ILE A 292 9.82 -25.44 1.23
C ILE A 292 9.59 -23.99 1.63
N VAL A 293 10.67 -23.21 1.75
CA VAL A 293 10.57 -21.78 2.08
C VAL A 293 9.81 -21.01 1.01
N PHE A 294 10.11 -21.27 -0.26
CA PHE A 294 9.41 -20.62 -1.37
C PHE A 294 7.92 -20.99 -1.41
N ALA A 295 7.58 -22.27 -1.27
CA ALA A 295 6.20 -22.73 -1.24
C ALA A 295 5.41 -22.11 -0.07
N ASN A 296 6.02 -22.06 1.12
CA ASN A 296 5.41 -21.44 2.30
C ASN A 296 5.15 -19.94 2.08
N ALA A 297 6.08 -19.21 1.45
CA ALA A 297 5.89 -17.81 1.14
C ALA A 297 4.71 -17.60 0.16
N VAL A 298 4.62 -18.42 -0.89
CA VAL A 298 3.51 -18.36 -1.86
C VAL A 298 2.17 -18.70 -1.20
N SER A 299 2.13 -19.74 -0.37
CA SER A 299 0.89 -20.15 0.31
C SER A 299 0.42 -19.13 1.35
N GLN A 300 1.34 -18.45 2.04
CA GLN A 300 1.01 -17.32 2.92
C GLN A 300 0.43 -16.14 2.15
N VAL A 301 1.00 -15.80 0.98
CA VAL A 301 0.43 -14.75 0.12
C VAL A 301 -0.97 -15.12 -0.37
N TRP A 302 -1.21 -16.37 -0.77
CA TRP A 302 -2.56 -16.83 -1.11
C TRP A 302 -3.51 -16.79 0.08
N ALA A 303 -3.06 -17.25 1.26
CA ALA A 303 -3.86 -17.26 2.47
C ALA A 303 -4.24 -15.83 2.92
N SER A 304 -3.36 -14.84 2.64
CA SER A 304 -3.62 -13.44 2.96
C SER A 304 -4.89 -12.88 2.31
N LEU A 305 -5.34 -13.49 1.20
CA LEU A 305 -6.61 -13.15 0.58
C LEU A 305 -7.78 -13.32 1.55
N TYR A 306 -7.70 -14.25 2.50
CA TYR A 306 -8.78 -14.60 3.44
C TYR A 306 -8.46 -14.26 4.90
N THR A 307 -7.60 -13.27 5.14
CA THR A 307 -7.55 -12.65 6.46
C THR A 307 -8.93 -12.07 6.80
N ARG A 308 -9.26 -12.03 8.10
CA ARG A 308 -10.50 -11.40 8.57
C ARG A 308 -10.67 -9.99 7.99
N ARG A 309 -9.58 -9.22 7.97
CA ARG A 309 -9.54 -7.86 7.42
C ARG A 309 -9.90 -7.85 5.93
N ALA A 310 -9.22 -8.66 5.12
CA ALA A 310 -9.49 -8.74 3.69
C ALA A 310 -10.93 -9.15 3.36
N VAL A 311 -11.49 -10.10 4.12
CA VAL A 311 -12.87 -10.53 3.96
C VAL A 311 -13.85 -9.41 4.28
N LEU A 312 -13.68 -8.71 5.41
CA LEU A 312 -14.53 -7.58 5.81
C LEU A 312 -14.45 -6.42 4.84
N SER A 313 -13.24 -6.08 4.38
CA SER A 313 -12.99 -5.03 3.40
C SER A 313 -13.80 -5.29 2.12
N ARG A 314 -13.73 -6.52 1.59
CA ARG A 314 -14.52 -6.92 0.41
C ARG A 314 -16.02 -6.94 0.68
N GLN A 315 -16.47 -7.41 1.85
CA GLN A 315 -17.90 -7.35 2.22
C GLN A 315 -18.42 -5.91 2.24
N ALA A 316 -17.65 -4.98 2.81
CA ALA A 316 -18.01 -3.56 2.86
C ALA A 316 -18.13 -2.93 1.46
N ALA A 317 -17.33 -3.41 0.50
CA ALA A 317 -17.39 -3.00 -0.89
C ALA A 317 -18.39 -3.80 -1.76
N GLY A 318 -19.12 -4.75 -1.18
CA GLY A 318 -20.06 -5.60 -1.91
C GLY A 318 -19.41 -6.58 -2.88
N VAL A 319 -18.13 -6.91 -2.67
CA VAL A 319 -17.38 -7.87 -3.48
C VAL A 319 -17.52 -9.25 -2.87
N SER A 320 -17.99 -10.22 -3.65
CA SER A 320 -18.05 -11.62 -3.23
C SER A 320 -16.64 -12.17 -2.99
N GLN A 321 -16.49 -12.97 -1.93
CA GLN A 321 -15.28 -13.70 -1.64
C GLN A 321 -14.93 -14.71 -2.75
N LYS A 322 -15.92 -15.14 -3.56
CA LYS A 322 -15.75 -16.03 -4.72
C LYS A 322 -15.17 -15.32 -5.95
N ASP A 323 -15.33 -14.01 -6.04
CA ASP A 323 -14.81 -13.22 -7.17
C ASP A 323 -13.36 -12.76 -6.93
N ALA A 324 -12.84 -12.94 -5.72
CA ALA A 324 -11.48 -12.59 -5.36
C ALA A 324 -10.49 -13.69 -5.78
N ALA A 325 -9.45 -13.31 -6.54
CA ALA A 325 -8.38 -14.19 -6.98
C ALA A 325 -7.02 -13.55 -6.70
N MET A 326 -6.03 -14.37 -6.33
CA MET A 326 -4.67 -13.92 -6.01
C MET A 326 -3.67 -14.44 -7.03
N ALA A 327 -2.99 -13.52 -7.72
CA ALA A 327 -1.74 -13.79 -8.40
C ALA A 327 -0.59 -13.41 -7.46
N VAL A 328 0.61 -13.94 -7.73
CA VAL A 328 1.78 -13.69 -6.89
C VAL A 328 2.91 -13.13 -7.73
N LEU A 329 3.29 -11.89 -7.45
CA LEU A 329 4.43 -11.22 -8.04
C LEU A 329 5.70 -11.60 -7.27
N VAL A 330 6.62 -12.28 -7.95
CA VAL A 330 7.91 -12.69 -7.41
C VAL A 330 8.99 -11.78 -7.99
N GLN A 331 9.69 -11.02 -7.15
CA GLN A 331 10.72 -10.08 -7.58
C GLN A 331 12.05 -10.34 -6.87
N GLU A 332 13.16 -9.95 -7.48
CA GLU A 332 14.45 -9.85 -6.78
C GLU A 332 14.32 -8.92 -5.57
N MET A 333 14.70 -9.42 -4.39
CA MET A 333 14.76 -8.64 -3.16
C MET A 333 15.99 -7.75 -3.19
N LEU A 334 15.76 -6.44 -3.17
CA LEU A 334 16.81 -5.44 -3.14
C LEU A 334 17.33 -5.22 -1.71
N SER A 335 18.60 -4.82 -1.59
CA SER A 335 19.21 -4.37 -0.32
C SER A 335 19.64 -2.91 -0.43
N PRO A 336 18.70 -1.95 -0.33
CA PRO A 336 18.93 -0.54 -0.56
C PRO A 336 19.56 0.21 0.62
N ASP A 337 20.19 1.34 0.29
CA ASP A 337 20.65 2.34 1.26
C ASP A 337 19.48 3.20 1.77
N LEU A 338 18.55 3.53 0.86
CA LEU A 338 17.36 4.33 1.11
C LEU A 338 16.16 3.71 0.38
N SER A 339 14.98 3.77 0.99
CA SER A 339 13.70 3.51 0.35
C SER A 339 12.89 4.78 0.27
N PHE A 340 11.95 4.86 -0.68
CA PHE A 340 11.10 6.04 -0.85
C PHE A 340 9.71 5.72 -1.38
N VAL A 341 8.79 6.61 -1.06
CA VAL A 341 7.47 6.75 -1.70
C VAL A 341 7.41 8.14 -2.36
N LEU A 342 7.02 8.21 -3.63
CA LEU A 342 6.81 9.46 -4.37
C LEU A 342 5.34 9.65 -4.70
N HIS A 343 4.82 10.83 -4.42
CA HIS A 343 3.55 11.31 -4.95
C HIS A 343 3.81 12.40 -5.98
N THR A 344 3.24 12.24 -7.18
CA THR A 344 3.42 13.22 -8.27
C THR A 344 2.37 14.33 -8.25
N LEU A 345 1.44 14.28 -7.31
CA LEU A 345 0.56 15.38 -6.93
C LEU A 345 0.76 15.64 -5.44
N SER A 346 0.95 16.90 -5.02
CA SER A 346 1.11 17.20 -3.59
C SER A 346 -0.10 16.65 -2.81
N PRO A 347 0.11 15.73 -1.87
CA PRO A 347 -0.98 15.08 -1.15
C PRO A 347 -1.51 15.95 0.01
N THR A 348 -0.93 17.14 0.20
CA THR A 348 -1.29 18.10 1.24
C THR A 348 -1.97 19.34 0.63
N ASP A 349 -1.40 19.91 -0.43
CA ASP A 349 -1.88 21.16 -1.04
C ASP A 349 -2.47 20.97 -2.47
N GLN A 350 -2.48 19.75 -3.00
CA GLN A 350 -2.96 19.43 -4.37
C GLN A 350 -2.25 20.21 -5.50
N GLU A 351 -1.02 20.66 -5.26
CA GLU A 351 -0.19 21.28 -6.29
C GLU A 351 0.30 20.26 -7.33
N HIS A 352 -0.17 20.41 -8.57
CA HIS A 352 0.18 19.54 -9.70
C HIS A 352 1.61 19.73 -10.21
N ASN A 353 2.31 20.79 -9.78
CA ASN A 353 3.65 21.12 -10.27
C ASN A 353 4.76 20.52 -9.40
N LEU A 354 4.41 19.80 -8.33
CA LEU A 354 5.35 19.26 -7.37
C LEU A 354 5.36 17.73 -7.41
N VAL A 355 6.54 17.16 -7.15
CA VAL A 355 6.70 15.78 -6.72
C VAL A 355 7.16 15.83 -5.27
N GLU A 356 6.44 15.12 -4.39
CA GLU A 356 6.81 14.98 -2.99
C GLU A 356 7.31 13.56 -2.72
N ALA A 357 8.38 13.46 -1.92
CA ALA A 357 9.03 12.22 -1.57
C ALA A 357 9.08 12.06 -0.05
N GLU A 358 8.59 10.94 0.47
CA GLU A 358 8.95 10.43 1.80
C GLU A 358 10.04 9.38 1.65
N ILE A 359 11.15 9.54 2.38
CA ILE A 359 12.35 8.71 2.25
C ILE A 359 12.71 8.14 3.62
N ALA A 360 13.09 6.87 3.66
CA ALA A 360 13.57 6.18 4.86
C ALA A 360 14.92 5.48 4.62
N PRO A 361 15.67 5.18 5.69
CA PRO A 361 16.87 4.36 5.60
C PRO A 361 16.48 2.87 5.42
N GLY A 362 17.27 2.13 4.64
CA GLY A 362 17.05 0.70 4.45
C GLY A 362 15.82 0.35 3.62
N LEU A 363 15.11 -0.71 4.01
CA LEU A 363 13.98 -1.28 3.27
C LEU A 363 12.74 -0.35 3.22
N GLY A 364 11.87 -0.57 2.24
CA GLY A 364 10.59 0.17 2.10
C GLY A 364 9.63 -0.06 3.26
N GLU A 365 9.76 -1.22 3.90
CA GLU A 365 9.02 -1.62 5.09
C GLU A 365 9.24 -0.63 6.24
N THR A 366 10.36 0.11 6.30
CA THR A 366 10.53 1.18 7.30
C THR A 366 9.53 2.33 7.11
N LEU A 367 9.08 2.60 5.88
CA LEU A 367 7.99 3.57 5.59
C LEU A 367 6.60 2.95 5.74
N ALA A 368 6.45 1.68 5.36
CA ALA A 368 5.16 1.00 5.28
C ALA A 368 4.69 0.42 6.63
N SER A 369 5.62 -0.08 7.45
CA SER A 369 5.35 -0.55 8.81
C SER A 369 5.27 0.65 9.77
N GLY A 370 4.48 0.55 10.84
CA GLY A 370 4.38 1.54 11.92
C GLY A 370 5.66 1.75 12.74
N THR A 371 6.84 1.68 12.11
CA THR A 371 8.15 1.98 12.69
C THR A 371 8.13 3.40 13.24
N ARG A 372 8.46 3.53 14.52
CA ARG A 372 8.42 4.82 15.22
C ARG A 372 9.42 5.80 14.61
N GLY A 373 8.89 6.94 14.18
CA GLY A 373 9.62 8.09 13.69
C GLY A 373 8.99 8.65 12.41
N THR A 374 9.70 9.61 11.84
CA THR A 374 9.32 10.36 10.65
C THR A 374 10.34 10.16 9.54
N PRO A 375 9.89 10.20 8.28
CA PRO A 375 10.78 10.13 7.13
C PRO A 375 11.41 11.48 6.81
N TRP A 376 12.46 11.46 5.98
CA TRP A 376 12.88 12.68 5.31
C TRP A 376 11.81 13.04 4.30
N ARG A 377 11.46 14.33 4.23
CA ARG A 377 10.51 14.82 3.23
C ARG A 377 11.17 15.81 2.31
N LEU A 378 11.11 15.54 1.01
CA LEU A 378 11.56 16.45 -0.04
C LEU A 378 10.39 16.81 -0.93
N SER A 379 10.34 18.07 -1.35
CA SER A 379 9.44 18.53 -2.42
C SER A 379 10.30 19.08 -3.55
N SER A 380 9.97 18.73 -4.79
CA SER A 380 10.69 19.17 -5.98
C SER A 380 9.73 19.62 -7.07
N GLY A 381 9.97 20.81 -7.63
CA GLY A 381 9.20 21.31 -8.76
C GLY A 381 9.54 20.61 -10.08
N LYS A 382 8.51 20.21 -10.82
CA LYS A 382 8.62 19.49 -12.09
C LYS A 382 9.28 20.31 -13.21
N PHE A 383 9.16 21.64 -13.13
CA PHE A 383 9.55 22.57 -14.21
C PHE A 383 10.65 23.58 -13.84
N ASP A 384 10.91 23.80 -12.56
CA ASP A 384 11.96 24.71 -12.09
C ASP A 384 13.17 23.97 -11.50
N GLY A 385 13.02 22.66 -11.20
CA GLY A 385 14.04 21.85 -10.55
C GLY A 385 14.39 22.30 -9.13
N HIS A 386 13.54 23.14 -8.51
CA HIS A 386 13.75 23.64 -7.16
C HIS A 386 13.40 22.54 -6.15
N VAL A 387 14.34 22.23 -5.25
CA VAL A 387 14.16 21.21 -4.21
C VAL A 387 14.11 21.86 -2.84
N ARG A 388 13.06 21.55 -2.08
CA ARG A 388 12.85 21.97 -0.69
C ARG A 388 12.91 20.76 0.22
N THR A 389 13.66 20.88 1.32
CA THR A 389 13.59 19.92 2.43
C THR A 389 12.45 20.35 3.35
N LEU A 390 11.43 19.51 3.48
CA LEU A 390 10.25 19.76 4.31
C LEU A 390 10.42 19.17 5.71
N ALA A 391 11.14 18.06 5.84
CA ALA A 391 11.44 17.42 7.12
C ALA A 391 12.74 16.60 7.06
N PHE A 392 13.37 16.44 8.22
CA PHE A 392 14.45 15.47 8.44
C PHE A 392 13.89 14.24 9.16
N ALA A 393 14.44 13.06 8.85
CA ALA A 393 14.01 11.82 9.50
C ALA A 393 14.53 11.67 10.93
N ASN A 394 13.80 10.89 11.73
CA ASN A 394 14.17 10.51 13.09
C ASN A 394 13.76 9.07 13.47
N PHE A 395 13.53 8.17 12.50
CA PHE A 395 13.34 6.73 12.76
C PHE A 395 14.38 6.17 13.71
N SER A 396 13.91 5.42 14.72
CA SER A 396 14.78 4.80 15.72
C SER A 396 15.59 3.64 15.13
N GLU A 397 15.00 2.91 14.19
CA GLU A 397 15.58 1.71 13.56
C GLU A 397 15.35 1.72 12.04
N GLU A 398 16.28 1.12 11.29
CA GLU A 398 16.13 0.78 9.88
C GLU A 398 15.98 -0.74 9.72
N MET A 399 15.17 -1.17 8.75
CA MET A 399 15.01 -2.58 8.40
C MET A 399 15.93 -2.94 7.24
N LEU A 400 16.55 -4.13 7.30
CA LEU A 400 17.49 -4.63 6.30
C LEU A 400 17.31 -6.14 6.09
N VAL A 401 17.85 -6.65 4.98
CA VAL A 401 18.04 -8.09 4.76
C VAL A 401 19.51 -8.44 5.00
N SER A 402 19.78 -9.44 5.84
CA SER A 402 21.15 -9.90 6.07
C SER A 402 21.67 -10.69 4.88
N GLY A 403 22.64 -10.13 4.14
CA GLY A 403 23.25 -10.83 2.99
C GLY A 403 23.95 -12.15 3.36
N ALA A 404 24.39 -12.31 4.62
CA ALA A 404 25.09 -13.49 5.12
C ALA A 404 24.19 -14.50 5.87
N GLY A 405 22.95 -14.12 6.20
CA GLY A 405 21.99 -14.99 6.89
C GLY A 405 21.20 -15.90 5.94
N PRO A 406 20.33 -16.80 6.46
CA PRO A 406 19.39 -17.53 5.62
C PRO A 406 18.45 -16.58 4.86
N ALA A 407 17.87 -17.08 3.77
CA ALA A 407 16.80 -16.43 3.02
C ALA A 407 15.50 -17.21 3.28
N ASP A 408 14.93 -16.96 4.45
CA ASP A 408 13.84 -17.69 5.10
C ASP A 408 12.65 -16.81 5.51
N GLY A 409 12.58 -15.57 5.04
CA GLY A 409 11.51 -14.63 5.41
C GLY A 409 11.95 -13.52 6.37
N GLU A 410 13.08 -13.70 7.05
CA GLU A 410 13.47 -12.81 8.15
C GLU A 410 14.13 -11.51 7.68
N ILE A 411 13.86 -10.43 8.42
CA ILE A 411 14.49 -9.11 8.29
C ILE A 411 15.18 -8.73 9.60
N ILE A 412 16.23 -7.92 9.52
CA ILE A 412 16.95 -7.42 10.69
C ILE A 412 16.64 -5.94 10.92
N ARG A 413 16.69 -5.52 12.19
CA ARG A 413 16.51 -4.11 12.60
C ARG A 413 17.81 -3.60 13.20
N LEU A 414 18.25 -2.41 12.77
CA LEU A 414 19.44 -1.75 13.29
C LEU A 414 19.13 -0.31 13.67
N VAL A 415 19.75 0.18 14.75
CA VAL A 415 19.63 1.59 15.15
C VAL A 415 20.21 2.49 14.08
N VAL A 416 19.49 3.55 13.73
CA VAL A 416 19.90 4.49 12.69
C VAL A 416 20.91 5.51 13.23
N ASP A 417 22.05 5.64 12.54
CA ASP A 417 23.02 6.72 12.80
C ASP A 417 22.90 7.84 11.75
N TYR A 418 22.08 8.85 12.08
CA TYR A 418 21.83 10.00 11.19
C TYR A 418 23.06 10.86 10.91
N SER A 419 24.09 10.82 11.77
CA SER A 419 25.31 11.61 11.56
C SER A 419 26.10 11.16 10.33
N LYS A 420 25.81 9.94 9.84
CA LYS A 420 26.47 9.34 8.68
C LYS A 420 25.58 9.30 7.43
N LYS A 421 24.28 9.61 7.53
CA LYS A 421 23.36 9.53 6.40
C LYS A 421 23.51 10.80 5.52
N PRO A 422 23.91 10.70 4.23
CA PRO A 422 24.11 11.87 3.37
C PRO A 422 22.87 12.75 3.24
N LEU A 423 21.68 12.16 3.31
CA LEU A 423 20.43 12.89 3.27
C LEU A 423 20.26 13.86 4.46
N THR A 424 20.88 13.59 5.61
CA THR A 424 20.91 14.51 6.77
C THR A 424 22.01 15.55 6.64
N VAL A 425 23.24 15.13 6.31
CA VAL A 425 24.42 16.01 6.45
C VAL A 425 24.80 16.77 5.18
N ASP A 426 24.37 16.32 4.00
CA ASP A 426 24.81 16.89 2.71
C ASP A 426 23.62 17.55 1.95
N PRO A 427 23.55 18.89 1.91
CA PRO A 427 22.51 19.62 1.18
C PRO A 427 22.61 19.46 -0.35
N ILE A 428 23.80 19.20 -0.90
CA ILE A 428 24.00 18.98 -2.33
C ILE A 428 23.46 17.61 -2.71
N PHE A 429 23.76 16.58 -1.90
CA PHE A 429 23.18 15.25 -2.08
C PHE A 429 21.65 15.30 -2.05
N ARG A 430 21.05 15.96 -1.05
CA ARG A 430 19.58 16.13 -0.97
C ARG A 430 19.00 16.77 -2.23
N ARG A 431 19.62 17.84 -2.73
CA ARG A 431 19.16 18.53 -3.94
C ARG A 431 19.22 17.61 -5.16
N HIS A 432 20.35 16.95 -5.37
CA HIS A 432 20.51 16.04 -6.52
C HIS A 432 19.56 14.85 -6.45
N LEU A 433 19.37 14.25 -5.27
CA LEU A 433 18.42 13.16 -5.11
C LEU A 433 16.98 13.64 -5.39
N GLY A 434 16.56 14.76 -4.79
CA GLY A 434 15.22 15.33 -5.01
C GLY A 434 14.94 15.60 -6.50
N GLN A 435 15.90 16.19 -7.22
CA GLN A 435 15.76 16.44 -8.66
C GLN A 435 15.63 15.14 -9.47
N ARG A 436 16.40 14.11 -9.13
CA ARG A 436 16.33 12.81 -9.82
C ARG A 436 15.02 12.08 -9.55
N LEU A 437 14.56 12.07 -8.30
CA LEU A 437 13.26 11.50 -7.94
C LEU A 437 12.12 12.24 -8.65
N CYS A 438 12.20 13.57 -8.74
CA CYS A 438 11.24 14.38 -9.50
C CYS A 438 11.21 14.01 -10.99
N ALA A 439 12.38 13.89 -11.63
CA ALA A 439 12.48 13.51 -13.03
C ALA A 439 11.87 12.12 -13.31
N VAL A 440 12.13 11.15 -12.43
CA VAL A 440 11.54 9.81 -12.51
C VAL A 440 10.03 9.86 -12.28
N GLY A 441 9.56 10.50 -11.21
CA GLY A 441 8.13 10.62 -10.88
C GLY A 441 7.34 11.29 -12.01
N PHE A 442 7.83 12.41 -12.53
CA PHE A 442 7.17 13.12 -13.63
C PHE A 442 7.16 12.31 -14.93
N PHE A 443 8.24 11.56 -15.22
CA PHE A 443 8.27 10.65 -16.35
C PHE A 443 7.20 9.56 -16.23
N LEU A 444 7.07 8.94 -15.05
CA LEU A 444 6.06 7.92 -14.79
C LEU A 444 4.64 8.50 -14.89
N GLU A 445 4.35 9.64 -14.27
CA GLU A 445 3.06 10.35 -14.40
C GLU A 445 2.67 10.55 -15.85
N ARG A 446 3.59 11.05 -16.70
CA ARG A 446 3.30 11.26 -18.12
C ARG A 446 3.06 9.97 -18.89
N LYS A 447 3.72 8.87 -18.50
CA LYS A 447 3.54 7.57 -19.16
C LYS A 447 2.28 6.86 -18.69
N PHE A 448 1.91 6.98 -17.43
CA PHE A 448 0.70 6.40 -16.87
C PHE A 448 -0.55 7.25 -17.14
N GLY A 449 -0.39 8.55 -17.40
CA GLY A 449 -1.47 9.45 -17.80
C GLY A 449 -2.26 10.06 -16.65
N CYS A 450 -1.87 9.76 -15.41
CA CYS A 450 -2.45 10.32 -14.19
C CYS A 450 -1.37 10.43 -13.10
N PRO A 451 -1.61 11.24 -12.04
CA PRO A 451 -0.74 11.28 -10.89
C PRO A 451 -0.44 9.88 -10.33
N GLN A 452 0.80 9.65 -9.90
CA GLN A 452 1.27 8.34 -9.46
C GLN A 452 1.70 8.37 -8.00
N ASP A 453 1.41 7.25 -7.33
CA ASP A 453 2.01 6.82 -6.08
C ASP A 453 3.06 5.75 -6.40
N VAL A 454 4.33 6.09 -6.22
CA VAL A 454 5.48 5.31 -6.69
C VAL A 454 6.33 4.86 -5.52
N GLU A 455 6.53 3.55 -5.39
CA GLU A 455 7.45 2.97 -4.41
C GLU A 455 8.77 2.63 -5.09
N GLY A 456 9.88 2.95 -4.44
CA GLY A 456 11.21 2.65 -4.96
C GLY A 456 12.29 2.69 -3.89
N CYS A 457 13.53 2.51 -4.34
CA CYS A 457 14.69 2.56 -3.47
C CYS A 457 15.93 3.02 -4.21
N VAL A 458 16.98 3.35 -3.45
CA VAL A 458 18.27 3.79 -3.93
C VAL A 458 19.33 2.78 -3.49
N ILE A 459 20.08 2.26 -4.46
CA ILE A 459 21.23 1.39 -4.22
C ILE A 459 22.47 2.09 -4.80
N GLY A 460 23.35 2.58 -3.93
CA GLY A 460 24.47 3.42 -4.32
C GLY A 460 24.00 4.68 -5.02
N LYS A 461 24.17 4.72 -6.35
CA LYS A 461 23.72 5.85 -7.19
C LYS A 461 22.45 5.54 -7.96
N ASP A 462 22.02 4.29 -8.04
CA ASP A 462 20.94 3.88 -8.93
C ASP A 462 19.60 3.95 -8.22
N ILE A 463 18.58 4.42 -8.95
CA ILE A 463 17.19 4.41 -8.50
C ILE A 463 16.53 3.15 -9.05
N TYR A 464 15.86 2.41 -8.19
CA TYR A 464 15.02 1.28 -8.54
C TYR A 464 13.56 1.63 -8.23
N ILE A 465 12.66 1.34 -9.16
CA ILE A 465 11.22 1.45 -8.94
C ILE A 465 10.68 0.04 -8.78
N VAL A 466 10.02 -0.20 -7.64
CA VAL A 466 9.51 -1.53 -7.27
C VAL A 466 8.01 -1.64 -7.51
N GLN A 467 7.28 -0.53 -7.43
CA GLN A 467 5.84 -0.48 -7.65
C GLN A 467 5.41 0.92 -8.11
N THR A 468 4.32 1.00 -8.87
CA THR A 468 3.61 2.25 -9.16
C THR A 468 2.12 1.96 -9.23
N ARG A 469 1.30 2.90 -8.76
CA ARG A 469 -0.16 2.86 -8.88
C ARG A 469 -0.71 4.27 -9.10
N PRO A 470 -1.92 4.42 -9.66
CA PRO A 470 -2.61 5.71 -9.66
C PRO A 470 -2.67 6.30 -8.25
N GLN A 471 -2.33 7.57 -8.11
CA GLN A 471 -2.51 8.28 -6.86
C GLN A 471 -4.01 8.54 -6.64
N PRO A 472 -4.55 8.25 -5.45
CA PRO A 472 -5.98 8.38 -5.16
C PRO A 472 -6.49 9.82 -5.08
#